data_AF-A0A3N5LWI3-F1
#
_entry.id   AF-A0A3N5LWI3-F1
#
_cell.length_a   1.000
_cell.length_b   1.000
_cell.length_c   1.000
_cell.angle_alpha   90.00
_cell.angle_beta   90.00
_cell.angle_gamma   90.00
#
_symmetry.space_group_name_H-M   'P 1'
#
loop_
_entity.id
_entity.type
_entity.pdbx_description
1 polymer ?
#
loop_
_entity_poly.entity_id
_entity_poly.type
_entity_poly.pdbx_seq_one_letter_code
_entity_poly.pdbx_strand_id
1 'polypeptide(L)'
;MSGVFVLGGHQTDFARNWAREDLGISDMVAETVRAVLEDAAVRPEDIDACHVGNFVGELFTGQGHLGGMFAAVEPRLSGTPAMRHEAACASGSMALIA
;
A
#
# COMPACT_ATOMS: atom_id res chain seq x y z
N MET A 1 -27.51 -3.68 -2.60
CA MET A 1 -26.04 -3.67 -2.47
C MET A 1 -25.48 -4.29 -3.73
N SER A 2 -24.59 -3.58 -4.42
CA SER A 2 -23.71 -4.21 -5.40
C SER A 2 -22.75 -5.17 -4.68
N GLY A 3 -22.27 -6.20 -5.38
CA GLY A 3 -21.24 -7.09 -4.84
C GLY A 3 -19.90 -6.38 -4.71
N VAL A 4 -19.08 -6.82 -3.76
CA VAL A 4 -17.67 -6.42 -3.62
C VAL A 4 -16.82 -7.58 -4.12
N PHE A 5 -15.83 -7.28 -4.95
CA PHE A 5 -14.97 -8.27 -5.59
C PHE A 5 -13.50 -7.90 -5.38
N VAL A 6 -12.64 -8.91 -5.23
CA VAL A 6 -11.18 -8.74 -5.26
C VAL A 6 -10.73 -8.96 -6.70
N LEU A 7 -10.13 -7.94 -7.31
CA LEU A 7 -9.72 -7.99 -8.73
C LEU A 7 -8.31 -8.53 -8.92
N GLY A 8 -7.44 -8.40 -7.92
CA GLY A 8 -6.06 -8.86 -7.95
C GLY A 8 -5.38 -8.71 -6.59
N GLY A 9 -4.15 -9.18 -6.48
CA GLY A 9 -3.37 -9.15 -5.25
C GLY A 9 -1.89 -9.38 -5.49
N HIS A 10 -1.05 -8.75 -4.67
CA HIS A 10 0.38 -8.96 -4.66
C HIS A 10 0.90 -9.06 -3.24
N GLN A 11 1.90 -9.91 -3.04
CA GLN A 11 2.64 -10.01 -1.79
C GLN A 11 4.12 -10.15 -2.12
N THR A 12 4.93 -9.27 -1.53
CA THR A 12 6.39 -9.38 -1.62
C THR A 12 6.88 -10.61 -0.85
N ASP A 13 8.12 -11.04 -1.09
CA ASP A 13 8.72 -12.09 -0.28
C ASP A 13 8.89 -11.59 1.17
N PHE A 14 8.16 -12.22 2.10
CA PHE A 14 8.17 -11.85 3.51
C PHE A 14 9.54 -12.06 4.18
N ALA A 15 10.38 -12.95 3.63
CA ALA A 15 11.74 -13.19 4.13
C ALA A 15 12.75 -12.15 3.64
N ARG A 16 12.38 -11.29 2.68
CA ARG A 16 13.26 -10.28 2.09
C ARG A 16 13.66 -9.22 3.11
N ASN A 17 14.96 -8.98 3.23
CA ASN A 17 15.50 -7.94 4.08
C ASN A 17 15.87 -6.71 3.24
N TRP A 18 14.91 -5.81 3.08
CA TRP A 18 15.02 -4.57 2.30
C TRP A 18 16.23 -3.71 2.68
N ALA A 19 16.52 -3.60 3.98
CA ALA A 19 17.65 -2.80 4.46
C ALA A 19 19.01 -3.36 4.03
N ARG A 20 19.13 -4.68 3.80
CA ARG A 20 20.38 -5.29 3.27
C ARG A 20 20.57 -5.06 1.78
N GLU A 21 19.53 -4.60 1.09
CA GLU A 21 19.55 -4.23 -0.32
C GLU A 21 19.63 -2.71 -0.51
N ASP A 22 19.87 -1.95 0.57
CA ASP A 22 19.81 -0.48 0.59
C ASP A 22 18.44 0.09 0.16
N LEU A 23 17.36 -0.67 0.42
CA LEU A 23 15.98 -0.31 0.12
C LEU A 23 15.18 -0.03 1.40
N GLY A 24 14.13 0.79 1.26
CA GLY A 24 13.25 1.20 2.34
C GLY A 24 11.77 0.86 2.10
N ILE A 25 10.93 1.39 2.99
CA ILE A 25 9.47 1.18 2.94
C ILE A 25 8.83 1.76 1.65
N SER A 26 9.41 2.83 1.09
CA SER A 26 8.99 3.39 -0.19
C SER A 26 9.17 2.42 -1.35
N ASP A 27 10.29 1.67 -1.36
CA ASP A 27 10.57 0.69 -2.41
C ASP A 27 9.61 -0.50 -2.32
N MET A 28 9.34 -0.96 -1.09
CA MET A 28 8.35 -2.00 -0.83
C MET A 28 6.95 -1.61 -1.32
N VAL A 29 6.52 -0.36 -1.05
CA VAL A 29 5.23 0.13 -1.52
C VAL A 29 5.23 0.35 -3.03
N ALA A 30 6.32 0.84 -3.63
CA ALA A 30 6.43 1.01 -5.07
C ALA A 30 6.34 -0.32 -5.83
N GLU A 31 7.02 -1.36 -5.34
CA GLU A 31 6.94 -2.72 -5.89
C GLU A 31 5.52 -3.25 -5.81
N THR A 32 4.89 -3.16 -4.64
CA THR A 32 3.55 -3.68 -4.40
C THR A 32 2.49 -2.96 -5.22
N VAL A 33 2.54 -1.61 -5.29
CA VAL A 33 1.59 -0.79 -6.07
C VAL A 33 1.70 -1.13 -7.55
N ARG A 34 2.90 -1.24 -8.11
CA ARG A 34 3.08 -1.61 -9.52
C ARG A 34 2.50 -2.98 -9.82
N ALA A 35 2.85 -3.98 -9.00
CA ALA A 35 2.45 -5.36 -9.24
C ALA A 35 0.95 -5.58 -9.06
N VAL A 36 0.30 -4.92 -8.09
CA VAL A 36 -1.16 -5.09 -7.91
C VAL A 36 -1.97 -4.39 -9.00
N LEU A 37 -1.51 -3.24 -9.51
CA LEU A 37 -2.16 -2.57 -10.64
C LEU A 37 -2.09 -3.44 -11.91
N GLU A 38 -0.96 -4.12 -12.13
CA GLU A 38 -0.78 -5.07 -13.23
C GLU A 38 -1.67 -6.31 -13.06
N ASP A 39 -1.65 -6.97 -11.89
CA ASP A 39 -2.43 -8.17 -11.61
C ASP A 39 -3.94 -7.92 -11.67
N ALA A 40 -4.40 -6.79 -11.14
CA ALA A 40 -5.80 -6.39 -11.18
C ALA A 40 -6.23 -5.83 -12.56
N ALA A 41 -5.30 -5.59 -13.48
CA ALA A 41 -5.52 -4.97 -14.78
C ALA A 41 -6.29 -3.64 -14.72
N VAL A 42 -5.97 -2.80 -13.73
CA VAL A 42 -6.58 -1.48 -13.51
C VAL A 42 -5.56 -0.36 -13.71
N ARG A 43 -6.02 0.81 -14.15
CA ARG A 43 -5.16 1.99 -14.24
C ARG A 43 -5.22 2.75 -12.92
N PRO A 44 -4.15 3.45 -12.51
CA PRO A 44 -4.18 4.28 -11.29
C PRO A 44 -5.33 5.28 -11.25
N GLU A 45 -5.71 5.83 -12.40
CA GLU A 45 -6.79 6.82 -12.53
C GLU A 45 -8.18 6.22 -12.28
N ASP A 46 -8.31 4.90 -12.29
CA ASP A 46 -9.54 4.18 -11.96
C ASP A 46 -9.66 3.92 -10.43
N ILE A 47 -8.68 4.34 -9.62
CA ILE A 47 -8.65 4.15 -8.17
C ILE A 47 -9.23 5.38 -7.45
N ASP A 48 -10.36 5.20 -6.78
CA ASP A 48 -11.06 6.26 -6.06
C ASP A 48 -10.50 6.54 -4.65
N ALA A 49 -9.86 5.55 -4.02
CA ALA A 49 -9.28 5.67 -2.69
C ALA A 49 -8.16 4.66 -2.44
N CYS A 50 -7.23 4.99 -1.56
CA CYS A 50 -6.15 4.10 -1.13
C CYS A 50 -6.18 3.88 0.39
N HIS A 51 -6.01 2.63 0.82
CA HIS A 51 -5.94 2.26 2.22
C HIS A 51 -4.65 1.52 2.51
N VAL A 52 -3.92 1.93 3.55
CA VAL A 52 -2.68 1.30 3.97
C VAL A 52 -2.76 0.88 5.44
N GLY A 53 -2.60 -0.41 5.70
CA GLY A 53 -2.46 -0.96 7.05
C GLY A 53 -0.98 -0.96 7.45
N ASN A 54 -0.63 -0.32 8.56
CA ASN A 54 0.76 -0.33 9.04
C ASN A 54 0.83 -0.20 10.56
N PHE A 55 1.47 -1.19 11.19
CA PHE A 55 1.83 -1.15 12.61
C PHE A 55 3.28 -0.70 12.77
N VAL A 56 3.51 0.27 13.66
CA VAL A 56 4.84 0.76 14.11
C VAL A 56 5.83 1.16 13.01
N GLY A 57 5.42 1.31 11.75
CA GLY A 57 6.32 1.67 10.64
C GLY A 57 6.99 3.01 10.86
N GLU A 58 6.29 3.99 11.44
CA GLU A 58 6.86 5.30 11.79
C GLU A 58 8.08 5.18 12.70
N LEU A 59 8.01 4.30 13.71
CA LEU A 59 9.09 4.12 14.69
C LEU A 59 10.32 3.44 14.09
N PHE A 60 10.13 2.47 13.19
CA PHE A 60 11.22 1.66 12.66
C PHE A 60 11.79 2.16 11.33
N THR A 61 10.99 2.92 10.56
CA THR A 61 11.39 3.38 9.21
C THR A 61 11.50 4.91 9.13
N GLY A 62 11.14 5.63 10.19
CA GLY A 62 11.14 7.09 10.20
C GLY A 62 10.07 7.72 9.30
N GLN A 63 9.08 6.94 8.85
CA GLN A 63 8.04 7.37 7.92
C GLN A 63 6.64 7.02 8.46
N GLY A 64 5.88 8.04 8.86
CA GLY A 64 4.51 7.91 9.36
C GLY A 64 3.42 8.33 8.36
N HIS A 65 3.75 9.15 7.36
CA HIS A 65 2.80 9.73 6.40
C HIS A 65 2.55 8.79 5.21
N LEU A 66 2.14 7.55 5.49
CA LEU A 66 2.01 6.50 4.49
C LEU A 66 0.91 6.74 3.46
N GLY A 67 -0.11 7.55 3.77
CA GLY A 67 -1.12 7.96 2.78
C GLY A 67 -0.51 8.74 1.61
N GLY A 68 0.45 9.63 1.89
CA GLY A 68 1.18 10.36 0.85
C GLY A 68 2.13 9.49 0.04
N MET A 69 2.45 8.28 0.52
CA MET A 69 3.39 7.39 -0.15
C MET A 69 2.85 6.84 -1.46
N PHE A 70 1.52 6.65 -1.58
CA PHE A 70 0.90 6.23 -2.84
C PHE A 70 1.22 7.21 -3.98
N ALA A 71 1.01 8.51 -3.76
CA ALA A 71 1.34 9.54 -4.74
C ALA A 71 2.86 9.70 -4.96
N ALA A 72 3.68 9.37 -3.95
CA ALA A 72 5.13 9.42 -4.07
C ALA A 72 5.67 8.29 -4.97
N VAL A 73 5.07 7.10 -4.95
CA VAL A 73 5.52 5.94 -5.74
C VAL A 73 4.82 5.81 -7.09
N GLU A 74 3.60 6.31 -7.20
CA GLU A 74 2.80 6.35 -8.43
C GLU A 74 2.18 7.76 -8.56
N PRO A 75 2.83 8.68 -9.31
CA PRO A 75 2.38 10.07 -9.44
C PRO A 75 0.95 10.23 -9.97
N ARG A 76 0.42 9.23 -10.70
CA ARG A 76 -0.97 9.24 -11.19
C ARG A 76 -2.02 9.07 -10.09
N LEU A 77 -1.61 8.66 -8.88
CA LEU A 77 -2.44 8.65 -7.67
C LEU A 77 -2.40 9.99 -6.91
N SER A 78 -1.77 11.03 -7.47
CA SER A 78 -1.79 12.35 -6.85
C SER A 78 -3.21 12.91 -6.77
N GLY A 79 -3.64 13.27 -5.56
CA GLY A 79 -5.01 13.74 -5.30
C GLY A 79 -5.99 12.63 -4.94
N THR A 80 -5.63 11.35 -5.08
CA THR A 80 -6.45 10.23 -4.61
C THR A 80 -6.50 10.25 -3.07
N PRO A 81 -7.69 10.24 -2.45
CA PRO A 81 -7.83 10.12 -1.00
C PRO A 81 -7.12 8.88 -0.46
N ALA A 82 -6.29 9.04 0.57
CA ALA A 82 -5.53 7.94 1.16
C ALA A 82 -5.65 7.92 2.69
N MET A 83 -5.77 6.72 3.28
CA MET A 83 -5.94 6.55 4.72
C MET A 83 -5.00 5.49 5.29
N ARG A 84 -4.35 5.82 6.41
CA ARG A 84 -3.56 4.89 7.20
C ARG A 84 -4.41 4.27 8.31
N HIS A 85 -4.37 2.95 8.41
CA HIS A 85 -5.03 2.16 9.44
C HIS A 85 -4.01 1.50 10.35
N GLU A 86 -4.20 1.63 11.66
CA GLU A 86 -3.36 0.99 12.66
C GLU A 86 -4.21 0.25 13.70
N ALA A 87 -4.03 -1.06 13.75
CA ALA A 87 -4.68 -1.97 14.71
C ALA A 87 -3.76 -3.14 15.06
N ALA A 88 -2.49 -2.86 15.34
CA ALA A 88 -1.45 -3.87 15.54
C ALA A 88 -1.44 -4.91 14.41
N CYS A 89 -1.49 -6.21 14.75
CA CYS A 89 -1.52 -7.30 13.77
C CYS A 89 -2.75 -7.26 12.84
N ALA A 90 -3.83 -6.58 13.22
CA ALA A 90 -5.05 -6.47 12.42
C ALA A 90 -5.05 -5.26 11.46
N SER A 91 -3.97 -4.49 11.38
CA SER A 91 -3.91 -3.28 10.53
C SER A 91 -4.25 -3.56 9.06
N GLY A 92 -3.78 -4.70 8.53
CA GLY A 92 -4.08 -5.10 7.16
C GLY A 92 -5.57 -5.41 6.92
N SER A 93 -6.21 -6.14 7.85
CA SER A 93 -7.64 -6.43 7.73
C SER A 93 -8.49 -5.17 7.89
N MET A 94 -8.10 -4.25 8.78
CA MET A 94 -8.79 -2.97 8.93
C MET A 94 -8.72 -2.14 7.64
N ALA A 95 -7.58 -2.15 6.95
CA ALA A 95 -7.45 -1.48 5.66
C ALA A 95 -8.32 -2.11 4.57
N LEU A 96 -8.53 -3.42 4.60
CA LEU A 96 -9.35 -4.13 3.61
C LEU A 96 -10.85 -3.89 3.78
N ILE A 97 -11.32 -3.65 5.01
CA ILE A 97 -12.76 -3.48 5.33
C ILE A 97 -13.19 -2.02 5.53
N ALA A 98 -12.28 -1.08 5.27
CA ALA A 98 -12.49 0.36 5.47
C ALA A 98 -13.54 0.96 4.51
#